data_AF-A0A7X8GV77-F1
#
_entry.id   AF-A0A7X8GV77-F1
#
_cell.length_a   1.000
_cell.length_b   1.000
_cell.length_c   1.000
_cell.angle_alpha   90.00
_cell.angle_beta   90.00
_cell.angle_gamma   90.00
#
_symmetry.space_group_name_H-M   'P 1'
#
loop_
_entity.id
_entity.type
_entity.pdbx_description
1 polymer ?
#
loop_
_entity_poly.entity_id
_entity_poly.type
_entity_poly.pdbx_seq_one_letter_code
_entity_poly.pdbx_strand_id
1 'polypeptide(L)'
;MKILTTPWKNDFLELVSQSRKSIKITSPFVKNDVCSELISAKKSSSKIVLITSIKLMSIYSGALDISAIENIINNNGTVKNFPRLYSKIYLFDDKKAIITSGNLTYGGLIKNYEYGLYIDDQTVVQNVVRDFNSLSKNEITGIVRKSDLETVKSILEKIKESVSPKIPKFEAETPEENLDVIMTDIEPIINSLSGWKLEVFKCVNSIPGQIFTLNEINKFENHLKKIFPANKHVTDKIRQQLQFLRNLGLIEFLGEGKYKKLWE
;
A
#
# COMPACT_ATOMS: atom_id res chain seq x y z
N MET A 1 -28.83 2.26 -9.07
CA MET A 1 -27.55 2.83 -9.54
C MET A 1 -27.75 4.28 -9.94
N LYS A 2 -26.78 5.16 -9.68
CA LYS A 2 -26.77 6.56 -10.12
C LYS A 2 -25.35 6.97 -10.55
N ILE A 3 -25.26 7.92 -11.47
CA ILE A 3 -23.99 8.58 -11.80
C ILE A 3 -23.50 9.34 -10.57
N LEU A 4 -22.19 9.32 -10.35
CA LEU A 4 -21.50 10.07 -9.32
C LEU A 4 -20.42 10.91 -9.99
N THR A 5 -20.45 12.22 -9.77
CA THR A 5 -19.46 13.17 -10.29
C THR A 5 -18.90 14.01 -9.16
N THR A 6 -17.70 14.56 -9.33
CA THR A 6 -17.13 15.51 -8.37
C THR A 6 -18.01 16.76 -8.18
N PRO A 7 -18.16 17.30 -6.96
CA PRO A 7 -17.66 16.76 -5.69
C PRO A 7 -18.59 15.68 -5.14
N TRP A 8 -18.02 14.56 -4.67
CA TRP A 8 -18.79 13.44 -4.11
C TRP A 8 -18.42 13.12 -2.66
N LYS A 9 -17.67 14.02 -1.99
CA LYS A 9 -17.33 13.88 -0.57
C LYS A 9 -18.55 13.74 0.34
N ASN A 10 -19.62 14.49 0.08
CA ASN A 10 -20.81 14.45 0.93
C ASN A 10 -21.54 13.11 0.79
N ASP A 11 -21.73 12.61 -0.43
CA ASP A 11 -22.25 11.25 -0.65
C ASP A 11 -21.39 10.20 0.07
N PHE A 12 -20.07 10.32 -0.01
CA PHE A 12 -19.14 9.42 0.67
C PHE A 12 -19.32 9.45 2.19
N LEU A 13 -19.28 10.63 2.83
CA LEU A 13 -19.41 10.75 4.28
C LEU A 13 -20.79 10.35 4.79
N GLU A 14 -21.85 10.60 4.01
CA GLU A 14 -23.19 10.11 4.33
C GLU A 14 -23.20 8.58 4.40
N LEU A 15 -22.65 7.90 3.39
CA LEU A 15 -22.58 6.43 3.35
C LEU A 15 -21.69 5.86 4.48
N VAL A 16 -20.59 6.53 4.80
CA VAL A 16 -19.74 6.21 5.96
C VAL A 16 -20.55 6.28 7.25
N SER A 17 -21.31 7.36 7.47
CA SER A 17 -22.11 7.56 8.67
C SER A 17 -23.26 6.56 8.80
N GLN A 18 -23.80 6.09 7.68
CA GLN A 18 -24.86 5.09 7.65
C GLN A 18 -24.33 3.68 7.94
N SER A 19 -23.09 3.38 7.57
CA SER A 19 -22.47 2.05 7.68
C SER A 19 -22.35 1.56 9.12
N ARG A 20 -22.82 0.34 9.39
CA ARG A 20 -22.88 -0.26 10.73
C ARG A 20 -21.92 -1.43 10.92
N LYS A 21 -21.52 -2.10 9.84
CA LYS A 21 -20.75 -3.34 9.84
C LYS A 21 -19.34 -3.13 9.29
N SER A 22 -19.22 -2.61 8.07
CA SER A 22 -17.91 -2.48 7.43
C SER A 22 -17.88 -1.42 6.33
N ILE A 23 -16.74 -0.75 6.23
CA ILE A 23 -16.38 0.11 5.12
C ILE A 23 -15.13 -0.50 4.48
N LYS A 24 -15.21 -0.93 3.22
CA LYS A 24 -14.09 -1.56 2.50
C LYS A 24 -13.68 -0.68 1.34
N ILE A 25 -12.40 -0.35 1.25
CA ILE A 25 -11.89 0.63 0.30
C ILE A 25 -10.71 0.04 -0.47
N THR A 26 -10.71 0.22 -1.79
CA THR A 26 -9.49 0.16 -2.59
C THR A 26 -9.15 1.58 -3.02
N SER A 27 -7.91 2.02 -2.80
CA SER A 27 -7.43 3.32 -3.28
C SER A 27 -5.90 3.32 -3.28
N PRO A 28 -5.24 3.46 -4.46
CA PRO A 28 -3.78 3.51 -4.55
C PRO A 28 -3.18 4.66 -3.77
N PHE A 29 -3.81 5.84 -3.82
CA PHE A 29 -3.40 7.03 -3.08
C PHE A 29 -4.40 7.37 -1.98
N VAL A 30 -3.87 7.75 -0.82
CA VAL A 30 -4.67 8.00 0.38
C VAL A 30 -4.10 9.19 1.14
N LYS A 31 -4.97 10.13 1.54
CA LYS A 31 -4.60 11.34 2.27
C LYS A 31 -5.20 11.39 3.67
N ASN A 32 -4.44 11.95 4.61
CA ASN A 32 -4.80 11.88 6.03
C ASN A 32 -5.99 12.76 6.40
N ASP A 33 -6.18 13.89 5.71
CA ASP A 33 -7.34 14.76 5.86
C ASP A 33 -8.65 13.98 5.61
N VAL A 34 -8.74 13.28 4.48
CA VAL A 34 -9.91 12.47 4.11
C VAL A 34 -10.08 11.26 5.04
N CYS A 35 -8.99 10.58 5.42
CA CYS A 35 -9.07 9.49 6.39
C CYS A 35 -9.58 9.96 7.75
N SER A 36 -9.19 11.15 8.20
CA SER A 36 -9.65 11.73 9.46
C SER A 36 -11.15 12.03 9.42
N GLU A 37 -11.65 12.58 8.31
CA GLU A 37 -13.09 12.78 8.10
C GLU A 37 -13.85 11.45 8.07
N LEU A 38 -13.34 10.43 7.36
CA LEU A 38 -13.93 9.08 7.33
C LEU A 38 -13.99 8.45 8.73
N ILE A 39 -12.90 8.53 9.50
CA ILE A 39 -12.85 7.97 10.86
C ILE A 39 -13.82 8.71 11.79
N SER A 40 -13.95 10.04 11.65
CA SER A 40 -14.86 10.84 12.46
C SER A 40 -16.33 10.56 12.15
N ALA A 41 -16.66 10.31 10.87
CA ALA A 41 -18.02 10.01 10.44
C ALA A 41 -18.45 8.56 10.71
N LYS A 42 -17.51 7.60 10.82
CA LYS A 42 -17.86 6.18 10.93
C LYS A 42 -18.54 5.87 12.27
N LYS A 43 -19.47 4.92 12.27
CA LYS A 43 -19.97 4.33 13.51
C LYS A 43 -18.88 3.51 14.21
N SER A 44 -18.87 3.52 15.54
CA SER A 44 -17.93 2.72 16.34
C SER A 44 -18.00 1.22 16.02
N SER A 45 -19.18 0.72 15.67
CA SER A 45 -19.41 -0.68 15.26
C SER A 45 -18.85 -1.04 13.89
N SER A 46 -18.61 -0.05 13.03
CA SER A 46 -18.15 -0.28 11.66
C SER A 46 -16.62 -0.42 11.58
N LYS A 47 -16.16 -1.47 10.88
CA LYS A 47 -14.73 -1.75 10.66
C LYS A 47 -14.28 -1.26 9.30
N ILE A 48 -13.11 -0.63 9.25
CA ILE A 48 -12.49 -0.20 8.00
C ILE A 48 -11.53 -1.29 7.50
N VAL A 49 -11.63 -1.64 6.22
CA VAL A 49 -10.62 -2.45 5.52
C VAL A 49 -10.14 -1.67 4.30
N LEU A 50 -8.91 -1.18 4.35
CA LEU A 50 -8.28 -0.47 3.24
C LEU A 50 -7.29 -1.41 2.53
N ILE A 51 -7.41 -1.50 1.20
CA ILE A 51 -6.36 -2.02 0.32
C ILE A 51 -5.79 -0.82 -0.42
N THR A 52 -4.48 -0.58 -0.27
CA THR A 52 -3.76 0.54 -0.89
C THR A 52 -2.46 0.06 -1.52
N SER A 53 -1.77 0.93 -2.25
CA SER A 53 -0.47 0.63 -2.87
C SER A 53 0.65 1.37 -2.14
N ILE A 54 1.30 0.69 -1.19
CA ILE A 54 2.44 1.23 -0.45
C ILE A 54 3.70 0.99 -1.26
N LYS A 55 4.25 2.09 -1.80
CA LYS A 55 5.56 2.17 -2.43
C LYS A 55 6.33 3.30 -1.75
N LEU A 56 7.64 3.12 -1.54
CA LEU A 56 8.46 4.11 -0.85
C LEU A 56 8.44 5.47 -1.58
N MET A 57 8.52 5.44 -2.92
CA MET A 57 8.46 6.63 -3.76
C MET A 57 7.12 7.38 -3.65
N SER A 58 5.99 6.66 -3.61
CA SER A 58 4.66 7.29 -3.41
C SER A 58 4.55 8.05 -2.09
N ILE A 59 5.22 7.58 -1.03
CA ILE A 59 5.24 8.27 0.26
C ILE A 59 6.21 9.45 0.20
N TYR A 60 7.39 9.23 -0.37
CA TYR A 60 8.43 10.25 -0.49
C TYR A 60 7.97 11.46 -1.32
N SER A 61 7.30 11.22 -2.45
CA SER A 61 6.73 12.28 -3.32
C SER A 61 5.52 12.97 -2.70
N GLY A 62 4.94 12.38 -1.65
CA GLY A 62 3.71 12.84 -1.03
C GLY A 62 2.47 12.52 -1.85
N ALA A 63 2.45 11.48 -2.68
CA ALA A 63 1.21 10.97 -3.28
C ALA A 63 0.37 10.17 -2.27
N LEU A 64 1.04 9.47 -1.34
CA LEU A 64 0.44 8.70 -0.26
C LEU A 64 0.91 9.22 1.11
N ASP A 65 -0.02 9.48 2.01
CA ASP A 65 0.31 9.92 3.37
C ASP A 65 0.46 8.71 4.30
N ILE A 66 1.66 8.52 4.86
CA ILE A 66 1.88 7.46 5.85
C ILE A 66 1.00 7.64 7.10
N SER A 67 0.74 8.89 7.50
CA SER A 67 -0.14 9.23 8.62
C SER A 67 -1.59 8.78 8.38
N ALA A 68 -2.05 8.76 7.13
CA ALA A 68 -3.39 8.28 6.80
C ALA A 68 -3.53 6.78 7.07
N ILE A 69 -2.50 6.00 6.75
CA ILE A 69 -2.44 4.56 7.03
C ILE A 69 -2.43 4.34 8.54
N GLU A 70 -1.58 5.06 9.28
CA GLU A 70 -1.49 4.96 10.73
C GLU A 70 -2.82 5.29 11.41
N ASN A 71 -3.50 6.34 10.93
CA ASN A 71 -4.79 6.75 11.46
C ASN A 71 -5.83 5.63 11.35
N ILE A 72 -5.88 4.93 10.20
CA ILE A 72 -6.77 3.77 10.03
C ILE A 72 -6.39 2.63 10.99
N ILE A 73 -5.11 2.28 11.10
CA ILE A 73 -4.66 1.19 11.98
C ILE A 73 -4.96 1.50 13.45
N ASN A 74 -4.67 2.73 13.90
CA ASN A 74 -4.90 3.17 15.28
C ASN A 74 -6.39 3.21 15.65
N ASN A 75 -7.28 3.31 14.66
CA ASN A 75 -8.74 3.28 14.85
C ASN A 75 -9.36 1.90 14.56
N ASN A 76 -8.61 0.84 14.87
CA ASN A 76 -9.01 -0.57 14.71
C ASN A 76 -9.39 -0.97 13.28
N GLY A 77 -8.86 -0.24 12.29
CA GLY A 77 -8.96 -0.61 10.88
C GLY A 77 -7.88 -1.61 10.47
N THR A 78 -8.10 -2.27 9.33
CA THR A 78 -7.11 -3.15 8.70
C THR A 78 -6.60 -2.48 7.42
N VAL A 79 -5.29 -2.40 7.26
CA VAL A 79 -4.67 -1.93 6.02
C VAL A 79 -3.90 -3.06 5.36
N LYS A 80 -4.05 -3.19 4.04
CA LYS A 80 -3.37 -4.15 3.20
C LYS A 80 -2.64 -3.45 2.05
N ASN A 81 -1.45 -3.91 1.74
CA ASN A 81 -0.67 -3.46 0.59
C ASN A 81 -0.91 -4.39 -0.60
N PHE A 82 -1.33 -3.82 -1.73
CA PHE A 82 -1.33 -4.44 -3.05
C PHE A 82 -0.60 -3.49 -4.02
N PRO A 83 0.69 -3.74 -4.35
CA PRO A 83 1.51 -2.76 -5.09
C PRO A 83 1.01 -2.39 -6.49
N ARG A 84 0.23 -3.27 -7.14
CA ARG A 84 -0.32 -3.07 -8.48
C ARG A 84 -1.77 -2.59 -8.45
N LEU A 85 -2.15 -1.88 -7.39
CA LEU A 85 -3.52 -1.40 -7.24
C LEU A 85 -3.74 -0.19 -8.14
N TYR A 86 -4.81 -0.22 -8.92
CA TYR A 86 -5.29 0.90 -9.73
C TYR A 86 -6.76 1.25 -9.43
N SER A 87 -7.54 0.28 -8.98
CA SER A 87 -8.97 0.43 -8.74
C SER A 87 -9.27 1.37 -7.58
N LYS A 88 -10.34 2.17 -7.70
CA LYS A 88 -10.93 2.91 -6.59
C LYS A 88 -12.37 2.44 -6.38
N ILE A 89 -12.57 1.74 -5.27
CA ILE A 89 -13.82 1.07 -4.91
C ILE A 89 -14.10 1.38 -3.45
N TYR A 90 -15.34 1.77 -3.14
CA TYR A 90 -15.79 2.06 -1.79
C TYR A 90 -17.06 1.26 -1.51
N LEU A 91 -16.98 0.25 -0.65
CA LEU A 91 -18.07 -0.63 -0.27
C LEU A 91 -18.55 -0.30 1.14
N PHE A 92 -19.87 -0.25 1.32
CA PHE A 92 -20.54 0.09 2.56
C PHE A 92 -21.48 -1.06 2.95
N ASP A 93 -21.18 -1.70 4.07
CA ASP A 93 -21.91 -2.84 4.65
C ASP A 93 -22.16 -4.02 3.69
N ASP A 94 -21.37 -4.13 2.62
CA ASP A 94 -21.60 -5.08 1.51
C ASP A 94 -22.97 -4.90 0.83
N LYS A 95 -23.56 -3.70 0.92
CA LYS A 95 -24.90 -3.36 0.40
C LYS A 95 -24.91 -2.20 -0.58
N LYS A 96 -23.94 -1.30 -0.50
CA LYS A 96 -23.78 -0.17 -1.40
C LYS A 96 -22.33 -0.10 -1.85
N ALA A 97 -22.09 0.33 -3.08
CA ALA A 97 -20.76 0.51 -3.64
C ALA A 97 -20.64 1.85 -4.37
N ILE A 98 -19.45 2.42 -4.36
CA ILE A 98 -19.01 3.44 -5.31
C ILE A 98 -17.83 2.87 -6.07
N ILE A 99 -17.89 2.94 -7.40
CA ILE A 99 -16.76 2.69 -8.30
C ILE A 99 -16.49 4.00 -9.03
N THR A 100 -15.26 4.50 -8.97
CA THR A 100 -14.93 5.84 -9.46
C THR A 100 -13.48 5.89 -9.93
N SER A 101 -13.12 6.93 -10.68
CA SER A 101 -11.74 7.29 -10.98
C SER A 101 -11.05 8.00 -9.80
N GLY A 102 -11.82 8.54 -8.85
CA GLY A 102 -11.29 9.33 -7.72
C GLY A 102 -10.66 8.51 -6.60
N ASN A 103 -9.43 8.86 -6.21
CA ASN A 103 -8.73 8.32 -5.04
C ASN A 103 -9.29 8.86 -3.70
N LEU A 104 -9.01 8.19 -2.59
CA LEU A 104 -9.33 8.61 -1.20
C LEU A 104 -8.45 9.81 -0.76
N THR A 105 -8.64 10.92 -1.44
CA THR A 105 -7.85 12.16 -1.33
C THR A 105 -8.76 13.36 -1.56
N TYR A 106 -8.37 14.54 -1.09
CA TYR A 106 -9.11 15.78 -1.38
C TYR A 106 -9.27 15.99 -2.89
N GLY A 107 -8.21 15.70 -3.66
CA GLY A 107 -8.21 15.70 -5.12
C GLY A 107 -9.36 14.87 -5.69
N GLY A 108 -9.36 13.57 -5.39
CA GLY A 108 -10.32 12.61 -5.91
C GLY A 108 -11.75 12.77 -5.39
N LEU A 109 -11.98 13.37 -4.22
CA LEU A 109 -13.34 13.54 -3.68
C LEU A 109 -13.97 14.90 -4.00
N ILE A 110 -13.15 15.94 -4.24
CA ILE A 110 -13.61 17.34 -4.28
C ILE A 110 -13.09 18.13 -5.47
N LYS A 111 -11.81 17.98 -5.86
CA LYS A 111 -11.15 18.92 -6.77
C LYS A 111 -11.12 18.43 -8.22
N ASN A 112 -10.70 17.19 -8.45
CA ASN A 112 -10.48 16.63 -9.79
C ASN A 112 -11.80 16.36 -10.49
N TYR A 113 -11.82 16.39 -11.82
CA TYR A 113 -12.97 15.93 -12.58
C TYR A 113 -13.02 14.40 -12.55
N GLU A 114 -13.76 13.84 -11.60
CA GLU A 114 -13.93 12.39 -11.45
C GLU A 114 -15.32 11.97 -11.92
N TYR A 115 -15.38 10.74 -12.42
CA TYR A 115 -16.61 10.14 -12.88
C TYR A 115 -16.73 8.72 -12.31
N GLY A 116 -17.93 8.38 -11.85
CA GLY A 116 -18.17 7.10 -11.22
C GLY A 116 -19.64 6.74 -11.16
N LEU A 117 -19.88 5.61 -10.50
CA LEU A 117 -21.20 5.04 -10.30
C LEU A 117 -21.38 4.74 -8.81
N TYR A 118 -22.49 5.21 -8.26
CA TYR A 118 -23.06 4.66 -7.04
C TYR A 118 -23.98 3.50 -7.39
N ILE A 119 -23.85 2.42 -6.63
CA ILE A 119 -24.50 1.14 -6.89
C ILE A 119 -25.14 0.65 -5.59
N ASP A 120 -26.42 0.34 -5.66
CA ASP A 120 -27.26 -0.24 -4.60
C ASP A 120 -28.00 -1.51 -5.06
N ASP A 121 -27.83 -1.88 -6.33
CA ASP A 121 -28.26 -3.18 -6.85
C ASP A 121 -27.47 -4.28 -6.14
N GLN A 122 -28.18 -5.13 -5.40
CA GLN A 122 -27.55 -6.13 -4.55
C GLN A 122 -26.75 -7.16 -5.35
N THR A 123 -27.21 -7.52 -6.56
CA THR A 123 -26.50 -8.49 -7.40
C THR A 123 -25.13 -7.93 -7.81
N VAL A 124 -25.10 -6.69 -8.28
CA VAL A 124 -23.85 -6.02 -8.68
C VAL A 124 -22.96 -5.77 -7.48
N VAL A 125 -23.50 -5.30 -6.36
CA VAL A 125 -22.70 -5.09 -5.13
C VAL A 125 -22.07 -6.39 -4.66
N GLN A 126 -22.79 -7.52 -4.68
CA GLN A 126 -22.20 -8.81 -4.29
C GLN A 126 -21.08 -9.26 -5.25
N ASN A 127 -21.14 -8.92 -6.54
CA ASN A 127 -20.02 -9.17 -7.45
C ASN A 127 -18.78 -8.36 -7.01
N VAL A 128 -18.94 -7.06 -6.77
CA VAL A 128 -17.84 -6.18 -6.30
C VAL A 128 -17.28 -6.65 -4.95
N VAL A 129 -18.13 -7.15 -4.04
CA VAL A 129 -17.69 -7.74 -2.76
C VAL A 129 -16.84 -8.99 -2.99
N ARG A 130 -17.19 -9.86 -3.94
CA ARG A 130 -16.38 -11.04 -4.29
C ARG A 130 -15.02 -10.62 -4.85
N ASP A 131 -14.98 -9.63 -5.74
CA ASP A 131 -13.74 -9.12 -6.32
C ASP A 131 -12.83 -8.50 -5.24
N PHE A 132 -13.41 -7.67 -4.36
CA PHE A 132 -12.68 -7.11 -3.22
C PHE A 132 -12.11 -8.22 -2.32
N ASN A 133 -12.91 -9.25 -2.00
CA ASN A 133 -12.46 -10.35 -1.15
C ASN A 133 -11.37 -11.20 -1.83
N SER A 134 -11.46 -11.40 -3.15
CA SER A 134 -10.44 -12.07 -3.96
C SER A 134 -9.12 -11.28 -3.91
N LEU A 135 -9.17 -9.98 -4.18
CA LEU A 135 -8.01 -9.08 -4.05
C LEU A 135 -7.44 -9.11 -2.64
N SER A 136 -8.29 -9.05 -1.61
CA SER A 136 -7.90 -9.07 -0.20
C SER A 136 -7.17 -10.35 0.24
N LYS A 137 -7.43 -11.48 -0.44
CA LYS A 137 -6.85 -12.80 -0.16
C LYS A 137 -5.76 -13.21 -1.15
N ASN A 138 -5.51 -12.40 -2.18
CA ASN A 138 -4.47 -12.66 -3.17
C ASN A 138 -3.09 -12.79 -2.50
N GLU A 139 -2.24 -13.67 -3.00
CA GLU A 139 -0.89 -13.92 -2.48
C GLU A 139 0.02 -12.68 -2.50
N ILE A 140 -0.21 -11.77 -3.45
CA ILE A 140 0.50 -10.49 -3.58
C ILE A 140 0.08 -9.52 -2.48
N THR A 141 -1.14 -9.66 -1.93
CA THR A 141 -1.70 -8.75 -0.92
C THR A 141 -1.12 -9.05 0.48
N GLY A 142 -0.44 -8.07 1.06
CA GLY A 142 0.15 -8.17 2.41
C GLY A 142 -0.62 -7.35 3.45
N ILE A 143 -0.72 -7.84 4.70
CA ILE A 143 -1.20 -7.02 5.82
C ILE A 143 -0.10 -6.07 6.28
N VAL A 144 -0.43 -4.79 6.44
CA VAL A 144 0.47 -3.73 6.89
C VAL A 144 0.34 -3.57 8.39
N ARG A 145 1.47 -3.64 9.11
CA ARG A 145 1.53 -3.48 10.56
C ARG A 145 2.15 -2.14 10.94
N LYS A 146 1.87 -1.67 12.16
CA LYS A 146 2.51 -0.47 12.72
C LYS A 146 4.04 -0.53 12.65
N SER A 147 4.63 -1.69 12.97
CA SER A 147 6.09 -1.92 12.86
C SER A 147 6.65 -1.73 11.45
N ASP A 148 5.86 -2.02 10.42
CA ASP A 148 6.27 -1.81 9.02
C ASP A 148 6.36 -0.30 8.75
N LEU A 149 5.39 0.47 9.25
CA LEU A 149 5.34 1.93 9.08
C LEU A 149 6.47 2.65 9.84
N GLU A 150 6.81 2.22 11.05
CA GLU A 150 7.97 2.77 11.78
C GLU A 150 9.28 2.54 11.00
N THR A 151 9.42 1.37 10.36
CA THR A 151 10.59 1.08 9.52
C THR A 151 10.61 2.00 8.29
N VAL A 152 9.47 2.18 7.62
CA VAL A 152 9.35 3.09 6.46
C VAL A 152 9.68 4.53 6.84
N LYS A 153 9.19 5.01 8.00
CA LYS A 153 9.55 6.35 8.52
C LYS A 153 11.05 6.50 8.72
N SER A 154 11.69 5.52 9.37
CA SER A 154 13.14 5.54 9.61
C SER A 154 13.93 5.57 8.30
N ILE A 155 13.48 4.83 7.26
CA ILE A 155 14.08 4.90 5.92
C ILE A 155 13.96 6.31 5.35
N LEU A 156 12.75 6.89 5.36
CA LEU A 156 12.48 8.20 4.77
C LEU A 156 13.19 9.34 5.48
N GLU A 157 13.34 9.27 6.80
CA GLU A 157 14.12 10.25 7.59
C GLU A 157 15.57 10.25 7.14
N LYS A 158 16.19 9.07 7.01
CA LYS A 158 17.58 8.95 6.56
C LYS A 158 17.78 9.37 5.10
N ILE A 159 16.78 9.15 4.24
CA ILE A 159 16.81 9.65 2.84
C ILE A 159 16.79 11.18 2.83
N LYS A 160 15.99 11.82 3.70
CA LYS A 160 15.97 13.29 3.81
C LYS A 160 17.29 13.84 4.34
N GLU A 161 17.93 13.13 5.27
CA GLU A 161 19.24 13.51 5.79
C GLU A 161 20.35 13.37 4.74
N SER A 162 20.22 12.42 3.80
CA SER A 162 21.20 12.21 2.73
C SER A 162 21.00 13.12 1.50
N VAL A 163 19.85 13.80 1.35
CA VAL A 163 19.53 14.62 0.17
C VAL A 163 19.12 16.06 0.56
N SER A 164 19.86 17.08 0.09
CA SER A 164 19.49 18.51 0.15
C SER A 164 19.49 19.16 -1.25
N PRO A 165 18.52 20.01 -1.67
CA PRO A 165 17.09 20.08 -1.39
C PRO A 165 16.17 19.75 -2.61
N LYS A 166 14.96 19.29 -2.26
CA LYS A 166 13.65 19.33 -2.96
C LYS A 166 13.57 18.89 -4.44
N ILE A 167 13.20 17.62 -4.62
CA ILE A 167 12.36 17.21 -5.75
C ILE A 167 11.04 17.98 -5.64
N PRO A 168 10.52 18.57 -6.74
CA PRO A 168 9.28 19.34 -6.73
C PRO A 168 8.15 18.53 -6.10
N LYS A 169 7.35 19.19 -5.25
CA LYS A 169 6.04 18.68 -4.88
C LYS A 169 5.26 18.54 -6.18
N PHE A 170 5.08 17.31 -6.65
CA PHE A 170 4.18 17.05 -7.76
C PHE A 170 2.75 17.31 -7.28
N GLU A 171 2.30 18.56 -7.41
CA GLU A 171 0.88 18.92 -7.38
C GLU A 171 0.30 18.74 -8.78
N ALA A 172 0.18 17.49 -9.19
CA ALA A 172 -0.67 16.96 -10.26
C ALA A 172 -0.30 15.48 -10.33
N GLU A 173 -1.31 14.62 -10.35
CA GLU A 173 -1.20 13.16 -10.31
C GLU A 173 -0.10 12.66 -11.24
N THR A 174 1.09 12.38 -10.66
CA THR A 174 2.11 11.63 -11.36
C THR A 174 1.46 10.29 -11.71
N PRO A 175 1.52 9.85 -12.98
CA PRO A 175 1.03 8.53 -13.36
C PRO A 175 1.54 7.49 -12.37
N GLU A 176 0.69 6.59 -11.91
CA GLU A 176 1.02 5.60 -10.85
C GLU A 176 2.31 4.81 -11.18
N GLU A 177 2.62 4.65 -12.48
CA GLU A 177 3.85 4.03 -13.01
C GLU A 177 5.15 4.85 -12.76
N ASN A 178 5.05 6.18 -12.71
CA ASN A 178 6.18 7.08 -12.43
C ASN A 178 6.54 7.14 -10.92
N LEU A 179 5.78 6.44 -10.07
CA LEU A 179 5.99 6.36 -8.63
C LEU A 179 6.41 4.94 -8.19
N ASP A 180 6.92 4.15 -9.12
CA ASP A 180 7.39 2.78 -8.86
C ASP A 180 8.75 2.76 -8.15
N VAL A 181 9.72 3.50 -8.66
CA VAL A 181 11.12 3.39 -8.26
C VAL A 181 11.57 4.68 -7.59
N ILE A 182 12.16 4.57 -6.40
CA ILE A 182 12.81 5.71 -5.73
C ILE A 182 14.28 5.79 -6.18
N MET A 183 14.71 6.98 -6.62
CA MET A 183 16.13 7.24 -6.89
C MET A 183 16.81 7.67 -5.59
N THR A 184 17.67 6.82 -5.03
CA THR A 184 18.33 7.09 -3.74
C THR A 184 19.59 6.26 -3.59
N ASP A 185 20.59 6.80 -2.88
CA ASP A 185 21.64 5.97 -2.31
C ASP A 185 21.02 4.86 -1.45
N ILE A 186 21.67 3.70 -1.44
CA ILE A 186 21.17 2.52 -0.72
C ILE A 186 21.39 2.59 0.79
N GLU A 187 22.34 3.42 1.23
CA GLU A 187 22.75 3.55 2.64
C GLU A 187 21.60 3.88 3.60
N PRO A 188 20.70 4.84 3.31
CA PRO A 188 19.49 5.07 4.12
C PRO A 188 18.63 3.83 4.36
N ILE A 189 18.49 2.96 3.35
CA ILE A 189 17.71 1.73 3.46
C ILE A 189 18.48 0.71 4.32
N ILE A 190 19.76 0.49 4.03
CA ILE A 190 20.65 -0.41 4.79
C ILE A 190 20.66 -0.06 6.27
N ASN A 191 20.86 1.22 6.59
CA ASN A 191 20.96 1.69 7.97
C ASN A 191 19.64 1.64 8.74
N SER A 192 18.52 1.34 8.08
CA SER A 192 17.19 1.22 8.68
C SER A 192 16.72 -0.23 8.83
N LEU A 193 17.48 -1.18 8.31
CA LEU A 193 17.18 -2.61 8.39
C LEU A 193 18.16 -3.30 9.35
N SER A 194 17.73 -4.40 9.94
CA SER A 194 18.58 -5.21 10.83
C SER A 194 18.25 -6.71 10.73
N GLY A 195 19.19 -7.54 11.18
CA GLY A 195 19.06 -9.00 11.18
C GLY A 195 18.78 -9.58 9.79
N TRP A 196 17.87 -10.57 9.72
CA TRP A 196 17.51 -11.23 8.47
C TRP A 196 17.02 -10.27 7.38
N LYS A 197 16.29 -9.20 7.75
CA LYS A 197 15.77 -8.23 6.77
C LYS A 197 16.92 -7.53 6.04
N LEU A 198 17.94 -7.10 6.79
CA LEU A 198 19.11 -6.43 6.24
C LEU A 198 19.90 -7.34 5.32
N GLU A 199 20.21 -8.55 5.77
CA GLU A 199 21.05 -9.46 4.99
C GLU A 199 20.35 -9.98 3.73
N VAL A 200 19.04 -10.23 3.79
CA VAL A 200 18.26 -10.55 2.59
C VAL A 200 18.18 -9.35 1.65
N PHE A 201 18.01 -8.13 2.17
CA PHE A 201 18.02 -6.92 1.34
C PHE A 201 19.36 -6.73 0.60
N LYS A 202 20.51 -6.91 1.29
CA LYS A 202 21.84 -6.88 0.66
C LYS A 202 21.98 -7.92 -0.45
N CYS A 203 21.50 -9.15 -0.22
CA CYS A 203 21.49 -10.20 -1.23
C CYS A 203 20.66 -9.77 -2.46
N VAL A 204 19.43 -9.29 -2.25
CA VAL A 204 18.58 -8.77 -3.33
C VAL A 204 19.27 -7.65 -4.11
N ASN A 205 19.91 -6.71 -3.41
CA ASN A 205 20.62 -5.60 -4.05
C ASN A 205 21.75 -6.06 -4.97
N SER A 206 22.49 -7.11 -4.56
CA SER A 206 23.60 -7.65 -5.36
C SER A 206 23.20 -8.43 -6.60
N ILE A 207 21.91 -8.80 -6.75
CA ILE A 207 21.40 -9.41 -7.99
C ILE A 207 21.35 -8.32 -9.08
N PRO A 208 21.93 -8.49 -10.27
CA PRO A 208 21.86 -7.49 -11.33
C PRO A 208 20.43 -7.23 -11.82
N GLY A 209 20.15 -5.98 -12.22
CA GLY A 209 18.86 -5.58 -12.78
C GLY A 209 17.75 -5.35 -11.73
N GLN A 210 16.60 -4.89 -12.23
CA GLN A 210 15.44 -4.54 -11.38
C GLN A 210 14.50 -5.70 -11.13
N ILE A 211 14.49 -6.74 -11.96
CA ILE A 211 13.66 -7.93 -11.79
C ILE A 211 14.55 -9.10 -11.37
N PHE A 212 14.13 -9.83 -10.34
CA PHE A 212 14.81 -11.02 -9.87
C PHE A 212 13.81 -12.13 -9.53
N THR A 213 14.30 -13.37 -9.47
CA THR A 213 13.50 -14.56 -9.19
C THR A 213 13.83 -15.15 -7.82
N LEU A 214 12.89 -15.93 -7.29
CA LEU A 214 13.08 -16.71 -6.06
C LEU A 214 14.29 -17.66 -6.18
N ASN A 215 14.54 -18.20 -7.38
CA ASN A 215 15.70 -19.06 -7.63
C ASN A 215 17.01 -18.29 -7.52
N GLU A 216 17.09 -17.05 -7.99
CA GLU A 216 18.30 -16.23 -7.90
C GLU A 216 18.62 -15.86 -6.45
N ILE A 217 17.63 -15.43 -5.67
CA ILE A 217 17.86 -15.10 -4.25
C ILE A 217 18.17 -16.34 -3.41
N ASN A 218 17.60 -17.50 -3.74
CA ASN A 218 17.93 -18.76 -3.06
C ASN A 218 19.39 -19.22 -3.29
N LYS A 219 20.09 -18.72 -4.32
CA LYS A 219 21.54 -19.00 -4.49
C LYS A 219 22.38 -18.45 -3.32
N PHE A 220 21.85 -17.48 -2.56
CA PHE A 220 22.49 -16.94 -1.36
C PHE A 220 22.26 -17.78 -0.09
N GLU A 221 21.57 -18.93 -0.17
CA GLU A 221 21.27 -19.78 0.99
C GLU A 221 22.52 -20.10 1.81
N ASN A 222 23.62 -20.52 1.16
CA ASN A 222 24.86 -20.85 1.85
C ASN A 222 25.50 -19.64 2.55
N HIS A 223 25.38 -18.45 1.96
CA HIS A 223 25.87 -17.21 2.56
C HIS A 223 25.05 -16.86 3.81
N LEU A 224 23.72 -16.85 3.68
CA LEU A 224 22.81 -16.54 4.78
C LEU A 224 22.87 -17.58 5.92
N LYS A 225 23.13 -18.85 5.60
CA LYS A 225 23.35 -19.91 6.59
C LYS A 225 24.62 -19.69 7.42
N LYS A 226 25.67 -19.11 6.84
CA LYS A 226 26.88 -18.74 7.60
C LYS A 226 26.61 -17.62 8.59
N ILE A 227 25.79 -16.64 8.21
CA ILE A 227 25.41 -15.52 9.08
C ILE A 227 24.44 -15.97 10.18
N PHE A 228 23.49 -16.86 9.85
CA PHE A 228 22.44 -17.34 10.75
C PHE A 228 22.48 -18.88 10.91
N PRO A 229 23.53 -19.44 11.53
CA PRO A 229 23.79 -20.89 11.54
C PRO A 229 22.74 -21.71 12.29
N ALA A 230 22.01 -21.09 13.22
CA ALA A 230 20.95 -21.76 13.99
C ALA A 230 19.67 -22.05 13.17
N ASN A 231 19.49 -21.41 12.01
CA ASN A 231 18.28 -21.57 11.21
C ASN A 231 18.40 -22.76 10.24
N LYS A 232 17.51 -23.75 10.39
CA LYS A 232 17.44 -24.94 9.53
C LYS A 232 16.61 -24.74 8.25
N HIS A 233 15.83 -23.66 8.17
CA HIS A 233 14.88 -23.38 7.09
C HIS A 233 15.19 -22.03 6.44
N VAL A 234 16.37 -21.91 5.82
CA VAL A 234 16.87 -20.64 5.28
C VAL A 234 16.02 -20.12 4.12
N THR A 235 15.63 -20.99 3.18
CA THR A 235 14.80 -20.60 2.03
C THR A 235 13.40 -20.13 2.45
N ASP A 236 12.78 -20.78 3.44
CA ASP A 236 11.52 -20.32 4.02
C ASP A 236 11.68 -18.95 4.70
N LYS A 237 12.81 -18.74 5.38
CA LYS A 237 13.13 -17.47 6.01
C LYS A 237 13.36 -16.36 4.98
N ILE A 238 14.01 -16.65 3.85
CA ILE A 238 14.15 -15.73 2.71
C ILE A 238 12.77 -15.32 2.22
N ARG A 239 11.87 -16.28 1.93
CA ARG A 239 10.49 -15.96 1.50
C ARG A 239 9.76 -15.07 2.50
N GLN A 240 9.92 -15.35 3.79
CA GLN A 240 9.35 -14.50 4.84
C GLN A 240 9.92 -13.07 4.80
N GLN A 241 11.23 -12.91 4.59
CA GLN A 241 11.85 -11.59 4.48
C GLN A 241 11.42 -10.83 3.22
N LEU A 242 11.24 -11.51 2.09
CA LEU A 242 10.70 -10.88 0.87
C LEU A 242 9.28 -10.34 1.11
N GLN A 243 8.44 -11.06 1.86
CA GLN A 243 7.12 -10.54 2.24
C GLN A 243 7.23 -9.28 3.12
N PHE A 244 8.20 -9.22 4.04
CA PHE A 244 8.45 -8.02 4.82
C PHE A 244 8.94 -6.86 3.95
N LEU A 245 9.93 -7.08 3.07
CA LEU A 245 10.43 -6.04 2.15
C LEU A 245 9.32 -5.52 1.23
N ARG A 246 8.39 -6.39 0.80
CA ARG A 246 7.19 -5.99 0.05
C ARG A 246 6.26 -5.11 0.87
N ASN A 247 6.00 -5.47 2.12
CA ASN A 247 5.15 -4.67 3.00
C ASN A 247 5.75 -3.28 3.29
N LEU A 248 7.08 -3.16 3.27
CA LEU A 248 7.80 -1.88 3.36
C LEU A 248 7.75 -1.06 2.07
N GLY A 249 7.24 -1.62 0.96
CA GLY A 249 7.23 -0.94 -0.34
C GLY A 249 8.61 -0.84 -0.98
N LEU A 250 9.55 -1.73 -0.63
CA LEU A 250 10.90 -1.81 -1.22
C LEU A 250 10.96 -2.76 -2.42
N ILE A 251 10.12 -3.80 -2.43
CA ILE A 251 9.98 -4.71 -3.56
C ILE A 251 8.51 -4.93 -3.90
N GLU A 252 8.27 -5.35 -5.13
CA GLU A 252 6.96 -5.77 -5.62
C GLU A 252 7.01 -7.26 -5.99
N PHE A 253 5.99 -8.02 -5.60
CA PHE A 253 5.84 -9.42 -6.04
C PHE A 253 5.02 -9.45 -7.34
N LEU A 254 5.63 -9.94 -8.42
CA LEU A 254 5.03 -9.96 -9.76
C LEU A 254 4.22 -11.25 -10.02
N GLY A 255 4.27 -12.23 -9.12
CA GLY A 255 3.73 -13.58 -9.31
C GLY A 255 4.80 -14.58 -9.74
N GLU A 256 4.51 -15.88 -9.63
CA GLU A 256 5.38 -16.99 -10.11
C GLU A 256 6.81 -16.95 -9.55
N GLY A 257 7.00 -16.45 -8.33
CA GLY A 257 8.33 -16.31 -7.74
C GLY A 257 9.18 -15.17 -8.33
N LYS A 258 8.61 -14.25 -9.11
CA LYS A 258 9.30 -13.06 -9.65
C LYS A 258 9.03 -11.82 -8.80
N TYR A 259 10.05 -10.98 -8.66
CA TYR A 259 10.01 -9.76 -7.86
C TYR A 259 10.65 -8.59 -8.63
N LYS A 260 10.18 -7.37 -8.37
CA LYS A 260 10.76 -6.11 -8.87
C LYS A 260 11.30 -5.28 -7.70
N LYS A 261 12.52 -4.75 -7.82
CA LYS A 261 13.07 -3.75 -6.90
C LYS A 261 12.44 -2.40 -7.15
N LEU A 262 12.14 -1.67 -6.08
CA LEU A 262 11.52 -0.35 -6.14
C LEU A 262 12.52 0.76 -5.77
N TRP A 263 13.82 0.51 -5.92
CA TRP A 263 14.90 1.49 -5.76
C TRP A 263 15.89 1.42 -6.92
N GLU A 264 16.53 2.55 -7.21
CA GLU A 264 17.63 2.69 -8.18
C GLU A 264 18.69 3.67 -7.67
#